data_AF-A0A2A2ED53-F1
#
_entry.id   AF-A0A2A2ED53-F1
#
_cell.length_a   1.000
_cell.length_b   1.000
_cell.length_c   1.000
_cell.angle_alpha   90.00
_cell.angle_beta   90.00
_cell.angle_gamma   90.00
#
_symmetry.space_group_name_H-M   'P 1'
#
loop_
_entity.id
_entity.type
_entity.pdbx_description
1 polymer ?
#
loop_
_entity_poly.entity_id
_entity_poly.type
_entity_poly.pdbx_seq_one_letter_code
_entity_poly.pdbx_strand_id
1 'polypeptide(L)'
;MQCPQCHAYIDGSEEFCGNCGAKLQPQTAADATRVAGTAPVPQEAPTIPPAPSSTQTSTLPPLPAYAVPDGQPTYDPSMYEETITPAGVMNADAPAPSTVPASPSTVQTGAVPPPLTPPSSGGADDNGGKPPKSNRGLLITLIVLVVIMLAAIGFWWWQSTHKNDEASASASASQQETTASDDSGDASDDADANDNDNDKDKDDKDKDKTAKCKATPDVDVDDLTAHGTSLVATLDLSAKSCESGTYAEPNIKVTVKNDDGDVIASAIYDFAKQPITFEDGEAHVDIAFDSRQHWQPADEITSPTNAKVIWQTGAKAEGKPAADVDGALGGASIDTVDNERYAQLALKRQLDDDSSSANTFYSDYTTQLSSKKYNMNVNGKVWKYTDIYEQFLKLHYKHPNAILIWASDYYNYTKHGHAADYYVILSGEEFASADDASAWCPANGYAAEDCVAVDLE
;
A
#
# COMPACT_ATOMS: atom_id res chain seq x y z
N MET A 1 23.35 7.67 0.86
CA MET A 1 23.61 8.24 -0.50
C MET A 1 22.60 9.36 -0.78
N GLN A 2 22.69 10.09 -1.90
CA GLN A 2 21.65 11.08 -2.27
C GLN A 2 20.77 10.54 -3.41
N CYS A 3 19.48 10.86 -3.36
CA CYS A 3 18.55 10.52 -4.43
C CYS A 3 18.90 11.28 -5.70
N PRO A 4 19.05 10.60 -6.86
CA PRO A 4 19.35 11.29 -8.11
C PRO A 4 18.20 12.15 -8.63
N GLN A 5 16.98 11.96 -8.11
CA GLN A 5 15.79 12.72 -8.54
C GLN A 5 15.45 13.89 -7.62
N CYS A 6 15.49 13.70 -6.30
CA CYS A 6 15.10 14.75 -5.35
C CYS A 6 16.23 15.23 -4.42
N HIS A 7 17.45 14.67 -4.54
CA HIS A 7 18.63 14.99 -3.72
C HIS A 7 18.48 14.75 -2.21
N ALA A 8 17.39 14.13 -1.76
CA ALA A 8 17.22 13.67 -0.40
C ALA A 8 18.30 12.67 0.00
N TYR A 9 18.63 12.64 1.29
CA TYR A 9 19.45 11.57 1.85
C TYR A 9 18.68 10.24 1.81
N ILE A 10 19.38 9.15 1.50
CA ILE A 10 18.84 7.79 1.40
C ILE A 10 19.73 6.84 2.18
N ASP A 11 19.11 5.96 2.95
CA ASP A 11 19.73 4.74 3.47
C ASP A 11 20.13 3.79 2.32
N GLY A 12 21.28 3.13 2.43
CA GLY A 12 21.80 2.23 1.38
C GLY A 12 21.00 0.93 1.20
N SER A 13 20.02 0.65 2.07
CA SER A 13 19.18 -0.56 2.03
C SER A 13 17.87 -0.40 1.23
N GLU A 14 17.49 0.83 0.88
CA GLU A 14 16.24 1.14 0.18
C GLU A 14 16.29 0.78 -1.33
N GLU A 15 15.18 0.29 -1.90
CA GLU A 15 15.05 0.11 -3.37
C GLU A 15 14.45 1.36 -4.03
N PHE A 16 13.62 2.11 -3.30
CA PHE A 16 12.99 3.34 -3.74
C PHE A 16 13.32 4.47 -2.78
N CYS A 17 13.48 5.69 -3.29
CA CYS A 17 13.70 6.85 -2.43
C CYS A 17 12.47 7.10 -1.56
N GLY A 18 12.64 7.07 -0.23
CA GLY A 18 11.55 7.35 0.72
C GLY A 18 10.83 8.71 0.52
N ASN A 19 11.48 9.70 -0.09
CA ASN A 19 10.91 11.05 -0.23
C ASN A 19 10.21 11.32 -1.57
N CYS A 20 10.53 10.57 -2.63
CA CYS A 20 9.93 10.81 -3.97
C CYS A 20 9.51 9.53 -4.70
N GLY A 21 9.75 8.36 -4.10
CA GLY A 21 9.45 7.05 -4.70
C GLY A 21 10.33 6.67 -5.88
N ALA A 22 11.32 7.48 -6.28
CA ALA A 22 12.18 7.16 -7.41
C ALA A 22 12.95 5.85 -7.15
N LYS A 23 12.93 4.92 -8.12
CA LYS A 23 13.70 3.70 -8.04
C LYS A 23 15.19 4.02 -7.96
N LEU A 24 15.85 3.43 -6.97
CA LEU A 24 17.28 3.56 -6.73
C LEU A 24 17.97 2.47 -7.53
N GLN A 25 18.87 2.88 -8.43
CA GLN A 25 19.71 1.89 -9.09
C GLN A 25 20.63 1.26 -8.04
N PRO A 26 20.76 -0.08 -8.01
CA PRO A 26 21.82 -0.69 -7.23
C PRO A 26 23.14 -0.08 -7.71
N GLN A 27 23.93 0.45 -6.78
CA GLN A 27 25.26 0.92 -7.13
C GLN A 27 26.09 -0.29 -7.56
N THR A 28 26.08 -0.61 -8.86
CA THR A 28 27.22 -1.28 -9.46
C THR A 28 28.38 -0.35 -9.20
N ALA A 29 29.33 -0.79 -8.36
CA ALA A 29 30.57 -0.09 -8.10
C ALA A 29 31.07 0.52 -9.41
N ALA A 30 31.03 1.86 -9.47
CA ALA A 30 31.30 2.57 -10.70
C ALA A 30 32.67 2.14 -11.21
N ASP A 31 32.66 1.67 -12.46
CA ASP A 31 33.79 1.29 -13.27
C ASP A 31 34.92 2.31 -13.09
N ALA A 32 36.00 1.87 -12.44
CA ALA A 32 37.21 2.65 -12.23
C ALA A 32 37.99 2.76 -13.55
N THR A 33 37.38 3.33 -14.57
CA THR A 33 38.01 3.59 -15.86
C THR A 33 38.20 5.09 -16.02
N ARG A 34 39.22 5.66 -15.35
CA ARG A 34 39.90 6.83 -15.88
C ARG A 34 41.37 6.94 -15.48
N VAL A 35 42.17 7.06 -16.54
CA VAL A 35 43.55 7.56 -16.67
C VAL A 35 44.67 6.54 -16.48
N ALA A 36 45.20 6.14 -17.64
CA ALA A 36 46.47 5.46 -17.82
C ALA A 36 47.63 6.21 -17.14
N GLY A 37 48.48 5.45 -16.43
CA GLY A 37 49.73 5.95 -15.89
C GLY A 37 50.52 4.87 -15.16
N THR A 38 51.29 4.08 -15.92
CA THR A 38 52.48 3.30 -15.51
C THR A 38 52.35 2.29 -14.35
N ALA A 39 52.46 1.01 -14.71
CA ALA A 39 52.63 -0.13 -13.80
C ALA A 39 53.95 -0.08 -13.00
N PRO A 40 54.00 -0.76 -11.84
CA PRO A 40 54.91 -1.91 -11.77
C PRO A 40 54.31 -3.17 -11.13
N VAL A 41 54.65 -4.31 -11.75
CA VAL A 41 54.97 -5.68 -11.24
C VAL A 41 54.14 -6.31 -10.10
N PRO A 42 53.65 -7.57 -10.25
CA PRO A 42 52.68 -8.18 -9.33
C PRO A 42 53.31 -8.81 -8.08
N GLN A 43 52.64 -8.70 -6.93
CA GLN A 43 52.85 -9.55 -5.76
C GLN A 43 51.65 -10.49 -5.58
N GLU A 44 51.97 -11.76 -5.30
CA GLU A 44 51.05 -12.89 -5.11
C GLU A 44 49.91 -12.61 -4.12
N ALA A 45 48.69 -13.00 -4.50
CA ALA A 45 47.54 -13.08 -3.61
C ALA A 45 47.50 -14.46 -2.93
N PRO A 46 47.23 -14.55 -1.61
CA PRO A 46 46.86 -15.82 -0.99
C PRO A 46 45.39 -16.15 -1.31
N THR A 47 45.16 -17.40 -1.70
CA THR A 47 43.84 -18.01 -1.94
C THR A 47 43.01 -18.08 -0.65
N ILE A 48 41.80 -17.50 -0.66
CA ILE A 48 40.79 -17.69 0.38
C ILE A 48 39.78 -18.75 -0.12
N PRO A 49 39.45 -19.80 0.65
CA PRO A 49 38.44 -20.79 0.26
C PRO A 49 37.02 -20.23 0.38
N PRO A 50 36.05 -20.76 -0.38
CA PRO A 50 34.66 -20.29 -0.33
C PRO A 50 34.01 -20.62 1.02
N ALA A 51 33.33 -19.63 1.61
CA ALA A 51 32.55 -19.80 2.83
C ALA A 51 31.29 -20.65 2.58
N PRO A 52 30.88 -21.52 3.52
CA PRO A 52 29.67 -22.31 3.38
C PRO A 52 28.41 -21.44 3.59
N SER A 53 27.39 -21.67 2.77
CA SER A 53 26.05 -21.09 2.91
C SER A 53 25.44 -21.52 4.25
N SER A 54 25.11 -20.55 5.11
CA SER A 54 24.30 -20.79 6.30
C SER A 54 22.81 -20.73 5.93
N THR A 55 22.13 -21.84 6.14
CA THR A 55 20.67 -21.93 6.22
C THR A 55 20.22 -21.17 7.47
N GLN A 56 19.57 -20.02 7.29
CA GLN A 56 18.98 -19.27 8.39
C GLN A 56 17.61 -19.89 8.73
N THR A 57 17.54 -20.50 9.91
CA THR A 57 16.29 -21.01 10.49
C THR A 57 15.50 -19.83 11.05
N SER A 58 14.18 -19.88 10.87
CA SER A 58 13.22 -18.96 11.45
C SER A 58 13.27 -19.03 12.97
N THR A 59 14.05 -18.15 13.57
CA THR A 59 14.00 -17.82 15.00
C THR A 59 14.12 -16.31 15.07
N LEU A 60 13.21 -15.66 15.83
CA LEU A 60 13.45 -14.30 16.32
C LEU A 60 14.90 -14.25 16.85
N PRO A 61 15.67 -13.17 16.60
CA PRO A 61 17.05 -13.09 17.07
C PRO A 61 17.13 -13.41 18.57
N PRO A 62 18.20 -14.10 19.04
CA PRO A 62 18.27 -14.59 20.41
C PRO A 62 18.17 -13.44 21.41
N LEU A 63 17.35 -13.64 22.44
CA LEU A 63 17.19 -12.75 23.60
C LEU A 63 18.56 -12.37 24.24
N PRO A 64 18.66 -11.19 24.86
CA PRO A 64 19.71 -10.91 25.83
C PRO A 64 19.58 -11.87 27.02
N ALA A 65 20.71 -12.40 27.49
CA ALA A 65 20.76 -13.19 28.71
C ALA A 65 20.41 -12.29 29.92
N TYR A 66 19.19 -12.37 30.43
CA TYR A 66 18.90 -11.91 31.78
C TYR A 66 19.61 -12.86 32.76
N ALA A 67 20.42 -12.29 33.65
CA ALA A 67 21.08 -13.04 34.71
C ALA A 67 20.01 -13.69 35.62
N VAL A 68 19.87 -15.01 35.50
CA VAL A 68 19.09 -15.82 36.44
C VAL A 68 19.85 -15.85 37.77
N PRO A 69 19.25 -15.49 38.92
CA PRO A 69 19.91 -15.67 40.20
C PRO A 69 20.10 -17.18 40.48
N ASP A 70 21.33 -17.54 40.87
CA ASP A 70 21.88 -18.90 40.96
C ASP A 70 20.94 -19.98 41.50
N GLY A 71 20.76 -21.08 40.74
CA GLY A 71 20.14 -22.30 41.28
C GLY A 71 19.52 -23.34 40.33
N GLN A 72 19.97 -23.56 39.08
CA GLN A 72 19.57 -24.76 38.30
C GLN A 72 20.62 -25.09 37.19
N PRO A 73 20.79 -26.35 36.72
CA PRO A 73 22.03 -26.85 36.16
C PRO A 73 22.33 -26.28 34.77
N THR A 74 23.63 -26.16 34.50
CA THR A 74 24.19 -25.70 33.24
C THR A 74 23.74 -26.58 32.08
N TYR A 75 23.06 -25.99 31.09
CA TYR A 75 22.59 -26.68 29.89
C TYR A 75 23.69 -26.67 28.81
N ASP A 76 24.04 -27.86 28.33
CA ASP A 76 25.05 -28.13 27.30
C ASP A 76 24.38 -28.11 25.90
N PRO A 77 24.83 -27.25 24.97
CA PRO A 77 24.23 -27.11 23.64
C PRO A 77 24.54 -28.26 22.66
N SER A 78 25.19 -29.35 23.08
CA SER A 78 25.52 -30.50 22.22
C SER A 78 24.43 -31.57 22.07
N MET A 79 23.22 -31.36 22.61
CA MET A 79 22.14 -32.37 22.62
C MET A 79 21.13 -32.31 21.46
N TYR A 80 21.44 -31.67 20.31
CA TYR A 80 20.60 -31.79 19.11
C TYR A 80 21.42 -32.07 17.85
N GLU A 81 22.15 -33.19 17.86
CA GLU A 81 22.33 -33.93 16.62
C GLU A 81 21.52 -35.22 16.77
N GLU A 82 20.28 -35.22 16.26
CA GLU A 82 19.56 -36.48 16.09
C GLU A 82 19.26 -36.75 14.61
N THR A 83 19.62 -37.98 14.27
CA THR A 83 19.82 -38.56 12.96
C THR A 83 18.49 -38.84 12.26
N ILE A 84 18.35 -38.40 11.02
CA ILE A 84 17.23 -38.78 10.16
C ILE A 84 17.36 -40.26 9.78
N THR A 85 16.36 -41.09 10.12
CA THR A 85 16.09 -42.36 9.42
C THR A 85 14.61 -42.47 9.05
N PRO A 86 14.27 -43.02 7.85
CA PRO A 86 12.91 -42.93 7.33
C PRO A 86 12.03 -44.14 7.69
N ALA A 87 10.76 -43.83 7.94
CA ALA A 87 9.52 -44.62 7.83
C ALA A 87 9.59 -46.16 7.87
N GLY A 88 8.93 -46.74 8.89
CA GLY A 88 8.52 -48.13 8.95
C GLY A 88 7.09 -48.28 9.51
N VAL A 89 6.23 -48.89 8.70
CA VAL A 89 4.83 -49.29 8.90
C VAL A 89 4.59 -50.15 10.16
N MET A 90 3.46 -49.93 10.86
CA MET A 90 2.37 -50.91 11.18
C MET A 90 1.60 -50.62 12.50
N ASN A 91 0.26 -50.56 12.37
CA ASN A 91 -0.86 -51.00 13.23
C ASN A 91 -1.07 -50.57 14.71
N ALA A 92 -2.26 -49.96 14.90
CA ALA A 92 -3.36 -50.27 15.84
C ALA A 92 -3.06 -50.59 17.33
N ASP A 93 -3.53 -49.73 18.24
CA ASP A 93 -4.62 -50.04 19.18
C ASP A 93 -5.04 -48.78 19.97
N ALA A 94 -6.34 -48.62 20.22
CA ALA A 94 -6.92 -47.54 21.01
C ALA A 94 -6.87 -47.86 22.52
N PRO A 95 -6.90 -46.84 23.39
CA PRO A 95 -7.91 -46.86 24.45
C PRO A 95 -8.58 -45.51 24.75
N ALA A 96 -9.78 -45.62 25.32
CA ALA A 96 -10.73 -44.54 25.66
C ALA A 96 -10.26 -43.58 26.79
N PRO A 97 -10.84 -42.36 26.88
CA PRO A 97 -10.50 -41.40 27.92
C PRO A 97 -11.20 -41.71 29.25
N SER A 98 -10.42 -41.64 30.35
CA SER A 98 -10.93 -41.76 31.72
C SER A 98 -11.50 -40.45 32.24
N THR A 99 -12.70 -40.53 32.77
CA THR A 99 -13.45 -39.50 33.51
C THR A 99 -12.81 -39.19 34.86
N VAL A 100 -12.68 -37.90 35.20
CA VAL A 100 -12.32 -37.44 36.55
C VAL A 100 -13.52 -36.66 37.14
N PRO A 101 -13.93 -36.91 38.40
CA PRO A 101 -15.19 -36.41 38.94
C PRO A 101 -15.11 -34.97 39.47
N ALA A 102 -16.20 -34.23 39.28
CA ALA A 102 -16.46 -32.93 39.89
C ALA A 102 -16.79 -33.06 41.39
N SER A 103 -16.38 -32.07 42.18
CA SER A 103 -16.96 -31.79 43.50
C SER A 103 -16.99 -30.28 43.77
N PRO A 104 -17.94 -29.81 44.61
CA PRO A 104 -18.60 -28.54 44.42
C PRO A 104 -18.04 -27.44 45.32
N SER A 105 -17.83 -26.25 44.77
CA SER A 105 -17.61 -25.04 45.57
C SER A 105 -18.85 -24.17 45.58
N THR A 106 -19.31 -23.93 46.79
CA THR A 106 -20.47 -23.17 47.23
C THR A 106 -20.47 -21.72 46.76
N VAL A 107 -21.65 -21.28 46.34
CA VAL A 107 -22.01 -19.88 46.04
C VAL A 107 -21.95 -19.05 47.33
N GLN A 108 -21.13 -17.99 47.35
CA GLN A 108 -21.32 -16.84 48.24
C GLN A 108 -21.53 -15.59 47.38
N THR A 109 -22.72 -15.01 47.53
CA THR A 109 -23.13 -13.72 46.99
C THR A 109 -22.43 -12.60 47.75
N GLY A 110 -21.43 -11.97 47.14
CA GLY A 110 -20.85 -10.70 47.58
C GLY A 110 -21.40 -9.56 46.73
N ALA A 111 -22.03 -8.58 47.37
CA ALA A 111 -22.66 -7.42 46.74
C ALA A 111 -21.64 -6.49 46.06
N VAL A 112 -21.99 -6.02 44.86
CA VAL A 112 -21.28 -5.01 44.07
C VAL A 112 -21.67 -3.60 44.55
N PRO A 113 -20.73 -2.74 44.99
CA PRO A 113 -21.00 -1.30 45.12
C PRO A 113 -20.72 -0.55 43.81
N PRO A 114 -21.49 0.50 43.47
CA PRO A 114 -21.30 1.29 42.24
C PRO A 114 -20.10 2.25 42.34
N PRO A 115 -19.53 2.70 41.19
CA PRO A 115 -18.37 3.59 41.18
C PRO A 115 -18.73 5.01 41.65
N LEU A 116 -17.87 5.56 42.52
CA LEU A 116 -17.93 6.92 43.02
C LEU A 116 -17.29 7.88 42.00
N THR A 117 -18.04 8.92 41.63
CA THR A 117 -17.57 10.07 40.85
C THR A 117 -16.67 10.98 41.69
N PRO A 118 -15.63 11.61 41.12
CA PRO A 118 -14.83 12.61 41.84
C PRO A 118 -15.57 13.96 41.93
N PRO A 119 -15.40 14.72 43.03
CA PRO A 119 -16.11 15.97 43.25
C PRO A 119 -15.51 17.15 42.48
N SER A 120 -16.41 17.95 41.91
CA SER A 120 -16.15 19.28 41.36
C SER A 120 -15.91 20.29 42.49
N SER A 121 -14.73 20.89 42.54
CA SER A 121 -14.46 22.09 43.33
C SER A 121 -14.27 23.29 42.41
N GLY A 122 -15.22 24.23 42.46
CA GLY A 122 -15.07 25.55 41.88
C GLY A 122 -14.21 26.45 42.78
N GLY A 123 -13.42 27.30 42.13
CA GLY A 123 -12.68 28.41 42.73
C GLY A 123 -12.25 29.36 41.61
N ALA A 124 -12.89 30.52 41.57
CA ALA A 124 -12.66 31.60 40.63
C ALA A 124 -11.35 32.35 40.92
N ASP A 125 -10.67 32.83 39.87
CA ASP A 125 -9.97 34.11 39.89
C ASP A 125 -9.89 34.67 38.46
N ASP A 126 -10.47 35.87 38.30
CA ASP A 126 -10.42 36.75 37.15
C ASP A 126 -8.99 37.23 36.85
N ASN A 127 -8.59 37.23 35.57
CA ASN A 127 -7.74 38.29 35.01
C ASN A 127 -7.89 38.36 33.49
N GLY A 128 -8.56 39.43 33.04
CA GLY A 128 -8.83 39.71 31.64
C GLY A 128 -7.59 40.13 30.85
N GLY A 129 -7.43 39.51 29.68
CA GLY A 129 -6.56 39.97 28.60
C GLY A 129 -7.25 39.75 27.25
N LYS A 130 -7.57 40.84 26.54
CA LYS A 130 -8.17 40.80 25.18
C LYS A 130 -7.20 40.13 24.18
N PRO A 131 -7.64 39.20 23.31
CA PRO A 131 -6.82 38.72 22.21
C PRO A 131 -6.80 39.71 21.02
N PRO A 132 -5.68 39.82 20.29
CA PRO A 132 -5.57 40.68 19.11
C PRO A 132 -6.30 40.11 17.89
N LYS A 133 -6.89 41.01 17.11
CA LYS A 133 -7.76 40.78 15.95
C LYS A 133 -6.95 40.37 14.71
N SER A 134 -7.35 39.28 14.06
CA SER A 134 -6.72 38.73 12.85
C SER A 134 -7.00 39.57 11.59
N ASN A 135 -5.96 39.98 10.86
CA ASN A 135 -6.07 40.52 9.49
C ASN A 135 -5.72 39.42 8.47
N ARG A 136 -6.68 38.55 8.16
CA ARG A 136 -6.58 37.52 7.10
C ARG A 136 -7.36 37.88 5.83
N GLY A 137 -7.62 39.17 5.59
CA GLY A 137 -8.38 39.66 4.43
C GLY A 137 -7.55 40.24 3.27
N LEU A 138 -6.22 40.37 3.41
CA LEU A 138 -5.38 41.05 2.40
C LEU A 138 -4.48 40.09 1.58
N LEU A 139 -4.27 38.86 2.03
CA LEU A 139 -3.37 37.90 1.37
C LEU A 139 -4.05 37.15 0.21
N ILE A 140 -5.35 36.89 0.32
CA ILE A 140 -6.13 36.12 -0.68
C ILE A 140 -6.27 36.90 -1.98
N THR A 141 -6.47 38.23 -1.91
CA THR A 141 -6.62 39.09 -3.09
C THR A 141 -5.33 39.18 -3.93
N LEU A 142 -4.17 39.07 -3.28
CA LEU A 142 -2.86 39.11 -3.94
C LEU A 142 -2.57 37.80 -4.69
N ILE A 143 -2.94 36.66 -4.10
CA ILE A 143 -2.76 35.34 -4.70
C ILE A 143 -3.67 35.17 -5.93
N VAL A 144 -4.93 35.61 -5.85
CA VAL A 144 -5.87 35.55 -6.99
C VAL A 144 -5.40 36.40 -8.17
N LEU A 145 -4.81 37.58 -7.92
CA LEU A 145 -4.26 38.42 -9.00
C LEU A 145 -3.00 37.83 -9.65
N VAL A 146 -2.14 37.13 -8.89
CA VAL A 146 -0.96 36.45 -9.43
C VAL A 146 -1.37 35.23 -10.26
N VAL A 147 -2.38 34.47 -9.83
CA VAL A 147 -2.90 33.31 -10.57
C VAL A 147 -3.55 33.71 -11.90
N ILE A 148 -4.29 34.84 -11.93
CA ILE A 148 -4.90 35.35 -13.17
C ILE A 148 -3.82 35.81 -14.18
N MET A 149 -2.71 36.38 -13.71
CA MET A 149 -1.58 36.77 -14.58
C MET A 149 -0.81 35.56 -15.13
N LEU A 150 -0.72 34.44 -14.39
CA LEU A 150 -0.09 33.21 -14.87
C LEU A 150 -0.96 32.43 -15.85
N ALA A 151 -2.29 32.51 -15.73
CA ALA A 151 -3.22 31.88 -16.68
C ALA A 151 -3.21 32.54 -18.07
N ALA A 152 -2.92 33.85 -18.18
CA ALA A 152 -2.88 34.54 -19.46
C ALA A 152 -1.64 34.20 -20.32
N ILE A 153 -0.53 33.76 -19.71
CA ILE A 153 0.72 33.42 -20.42
C ILE A 153 0.70 31.97 -20.92
N GLY A 154 0.07 31.04 -20.17
CA GLY A 154 -0.05 29.63 -20.56
C GLY A 154 -0.94 29.39 -21.78
N PHE A 155 -2.00 30.19 -21.94
CA PHE A 155 -2.95 30.04 -23.07
C PHE A 155 -2.34 30.47 -24.43
N TRP A 156 -1.39 31.41 -24.43
CA TRP A 156 -0.75 31.88 -25.66
C TRP A 156 0.33 30.91 -26.19
N TRP A 157 0.93 30.11 -25.32
CA TRP A 157 1.95 29.12 -25.72
C TRP A 157 1.34 27.81 -26.25
N TRP A 158 0.15 27.42 -25.77
CA TRP A 158 -0.55 26.22 -26.27
C TRP A 158 -1.22 26.43 -27.65
N GLN A 159 -1.65 27.64 -27.99
CA GLN A 159 -2.27 27.93 -29.30
C GLN A 159 -1.25 28.07 -30.46
N SER A 160 0.05 28.23 -30.17
CA SER A 160 1.09 28.42 -31.20
C SER A 160 1.80 27.14 -31.64
N THR A 161 1.51 25.99 -31.02
CA THR A 161 2.12 24.69 -31.32
C THR A 161 1.22 23.73 -32.10
N HIS A 162 -0.05 24.09 -32.36
CA HIS A 162 -1.02 23.23 -33.06
C HIS A 162 -1.48 23.75 -34.44
N LYS A 163 -0.73 24.67 -35.05
CA LYS A 163 -0.86 24.96 -36.48
C LYS A 163 0.50 24.80 -37.12
N ASN A 164 0.71 23.64 -37.75
CA ASN A 164 1.51 23.40 -38.95
C ASN A 164 1.74 21.90 -39.04
N ASP A 165 0.95 21.20 -39.85
CA ASP A 165 1.36 19.95 -40.49
C ASP A 165 0.46 19.74 -41.73
N GLU A 166 0.78 20.46 -42.80
CA GLU A 166 0.54 20.01 -44.16
C GLU A 166 1.86 20.00 -44.93
N ALA A 167 2.05 18.88 -45.65
CA ALA A 167 3.00 18.62 -46.73
C ALA A 167 4.50 18.54 -46.36
N SER A 168 5.06 17.33 -46.45
CA SER A 168 6.00 16.96 -47.51
C SER A 168 6.47 15.51 -47.35
N ALA A 169 5.97 14.60 -48.18
CA ALA A 169 6.63 13.32 -48.46
C ALA A 169 7.05 13.32 -49.93
N SER A 170 8.36 13.34 -50.11
CA SER A 170 9.08 13.40 -51.37
C SER A 170 9.04 12.08 -52.15
N ALA A 171 8.96 12.24 -53.46
CA ALA A 171 8.99 11.24 -54.51
C ALA A 171 10.28 10.40 -54.58
N SER A 172 10.16 9.20 -55.16
CA SER A 172 11.04 8.69 -56.23
C SER A 172 10.51 7.38 -56.81
N ALA A 173 10.12 7.37 -58.10
CA ALA A 173 10.64 6.45 -59.12
C ALA A 173 9.82 6.47 -60.44
N SER A 174 10.58 6.51 -61.54
CA SER A 174 10.33 5.98 -62.90
C SER A 174 9.26 6.59 -63.82
N GLN A 175 9.77 7.38 -64.76
CA GLN A 175 9.77 7.17 -66.23
C GLN A 175 8.44 7.01 -67.00
N GLN A 176 8.34 7.94 -67.95
CA GLN A 176 7.51 8.09 -69.14
C GLN A 176 7.67 6.94 -70.16
N GLU A 177 6.57 6.46 -70.75
CA GLU A 177 6.35 6.37 -72.21
C GLU A 177 4.97 5.75 -72.59
N THR A 178 4.28 6.44 -73.50
CA THR A 178 3.38 5.98 -74.62
C THR A 178 2.32 4.89 -74.35
N THR A 179 1.04 5.04 -74.71
CA THR A 179 0.47 5.14 -76.07
C THR A 179 -1.05 5.38 -76.00
N ALA A 180 -1.62 5.84 -77.11
CA ALA A 180 -3.01 6.20 -77.36
C ALA A 180 -4.07 5.11 -77.08
N SER A 181 -5.32 5.54 -76.84
CA SER A 181 -6.40 5.48 -77.85
C SER A 181 -7.79 5.62 -77.22
N ASP A 182 -8.63 6.32 -77.98
CA ASP A 182 -10.09 6.45 -77.99
C ASP A 182 -10.87 5.24 -77.42
N ASP A 183 -12.00 5.48 -76.76
CA ASP A 183 -13.33 5.30 -77.37
C ASP A 183 -14.45 5.65 -76.37
N SER A 184 -15.63 5.78 -76.94
CA SER A 184 -16.81 6.59 -76.68
C SER A 184 -17.94 5.89 -75.89
N GLY A 185 -18.98 6.68 -75.58
CA GLY A 185 -20.31 6.28 -75.09
C GLY A 185 -20.63 6.97 -73.76
N ASP A 186 -21.22 8.17 -73.69
CA ASP A 186 -22.48 8.69 -74.26
C ASP A 186 -23.77 8.00 -73.75
N ALA A 187 -24.73 8.88 -73.45
CA ALA A 187 -26.14 8.73 -73.11
C ALA A 187 -26.46 8.29 -71.67
N SER A 188 -26.88 9.13 -70.71
CA SER A 188 -27.81 10.29 -70.65
C SER A 188 -29.16 9.94 -70.00
N ASP A 189 -29.71 11.00 -69.39
CA ASP A 189 -31.11 11.24 -69.02
C ASP A 189 -31.59 10.65 -67.70
N ASP A 190 -32.31 11.34 -66.82
CA ASP A 190 -32.68 12.75 -66.57
C ASP A 190 -33.42 12.65 -65.22
N ALA A 191 -33.03 13.39 -64.17
CA ALA A 191 -33.56 14.70 -63.79
C ALA A 191 -35.05 14.73 -63.35
N ASP A 192 -35.23 15.32 -62.17
CA ASP A 192 -36.38 16.13 -61.70
C ASP A 192 -37.70 15.44 -61.25
N ALA A 193 -38.36 15.85 -60.17
CA ALA A 193 -38.13 16.89 -59.17
C ALA A 193 -39.12 16.76 -57.98
N ASN A 194 -38.69 17.31 -56.85
CA ASN A 194 -39.40 18.17 -55.88
C ASN A 194 -40.60 17.72 -55.01
N ASP A 195 -40.37 17.90 -53.69
CA ASP A 195 -41.13 18.69 -52.70
C ASP A 195 -42.57 18.32 -52.31
N ASN A 196 -42.76 17.87 -51.06
CA ASN A 196 -43.12 18.72 -49.90
C ASN A 196 -43.88 17.94 -48.80
N ASP A 197 -43.42 18.13 -47.57
CA ASP A 197 -44.13 18.30 -46.28
C ASP A 197 -45.55 17.73 -46.08
N ASN A 198 -45.70 16.79 -45.13
CA ASN A 198 -46.21 17.06 -43.77
C ASN A 198 -46.69 15.77 -43.06
N ASP A 199 -46.07 15.54 -41.91
CA ASP A 199 -46.69 15.25 -40.61
C ASP A 199 -47.61 14.03 -40.44
N LYS A 200 -47.16 13.10 -39.57
CA LYS A 200 -47.97 12.41 -38.55
C LYS A 200 -47.11 11.52 -37.66
N ASP A 201 -46.96 11.99 -36.43
CA ASP A 201 -46.85 11.25 -35.17
C ASP A 201 -47.03 9.74 -35.28
N LYS A 202 -45.94 9.02 -34.97
CA LYS A 202 -46.00 7.73 -34.31
C LYS A 202 -45.00 7.72 -33.16
N ASP A 203 -45.57 7.74 -31.96
CA ASP A 203 -44.99 7.21 -30.74
C ASP A 203 -44.34 5.85 -31.00
N ASP A 204 -43.02 5.82 -31.18
CA ASP A 204 -42.19 4.64 -30.90
C ASP A 204 -41.54 4.87 -29.53
N LYS A 205 -42.30 4.47 -28.49
CA LYS A 205 -41.75 4.02 -27.22
C LYS A 205 -40.78 2.86 -27.48
N ASP A 206 -39.76 2.77 -26.64
CA ASP A 206 -38.76 1.70 -26.56
C ASP A 206 -37.64 1.76 -27.62
N LYS A 207 -36.86 2.85 -27.56
CA LYS A 207 -35.41 2.74 -27.74
C LYS A 207 -34.73 2.89 -26.39
N ASP A 208 -34.96 1.92 -25.52
CA ASP A 208 -34.07 1.62 -24.39
C ASP A 208 -32.76 1.03 -24.97
N LYS A 209 -32.03 1.88 -25.70
CA LYS A 209 -30.60 1.69 -25.87
C LYS A 209 -30.01 2.30 -24.62
N THR A 210 -29.74 1.46 -23.61
CA THR A 210 -28.84 1.83 -22.51
C THR A 210 -27.61 2.44 -23.16
N ALA A 211 -27.50 3.77 -23.11
CA ALA A 211 -26.47 4.48 -23.85
C ALA A 211 -25.13 4.07 -23.26
N LYS A 212 -24.22 3.54 -24.09
CA LYS A 212 -22.90 3.15 -23.59
C LYS A 212 -22.14 4.41 -23.19
N CYS A 213 -21.83 4.54 -21.91
CA CYS A 213 -21.00 5.58 -21.34
C CYS A 213 -19.53 5.14 -21.40
N LYS A 214 -18.67 5.99 -21.98
CA LYS A 214 -17.21 5.80 -22.02
C LYS A 214 -16.45 6.97 -21.40
N ALA A 215 -17.17 7.96 -20.88
CA ALA A 215 -16.55 9.12 -20.25
C ALA A 215 -15.81 8.68 -18.99
N THR A 216 -14.63 9.25 -18.75
CA THR A 216 -13.96 9.14 -17.45
C THR A 216 -14.78 9.95 -16.45
N PRO A 217 -15.30 9.35 -15.37
CA PRO A 217 -16.04 10.08 -14.35
C PRO A 217 -15.09 10.92 -13.49
N ASP A 218 -15.62 12.03 -12.97
CA ASP A 218 -15.09 12.65 -11.76
C ASP A 218 -15.49 11.78 -10.57
N VAL A 219 -14.60 11.59 -9.60
CA VAL A 219 -14.78 10.62 -8.52
C VAL A 219 -14.49 11.26 -7.18
N ASP A 220 -15.48 11.21 -6.30
CA ASP A 220 -15.36 11.57 -4.89
C ASP A 220 -15.40 10.29 -4.03
N VAL A 221 -14.68 10.31 -2.92
CA VAL A 221 -14.67 9.21 -1.94
C VAL A 221 -15.70 9.53 -0.86
N ASP A 222 -16.71 8.68 -0.71
CA ASP A 222 -17.68 8.80 0.39
C ASP A 222 -17.10 8.17 1.67
N ASP A 223 -16.58 6.94 1.55
CA ASP A 223 -16.06 6.18 2.69
C ASP A 223 -14.86 5.29 2.34
N LEU A 224 -14.03 5.03 3.35
CA LEU A 224 -12.92 4.07 3.31
C LEU A 224 -12.93 3.25 4.60
N THR A 225 -13.31 1.98 4.51
CA THR A 225 -13.53 1.12 5.68
C THR A 225 -12.87 -0.24 5.55
N ALA A 226 -12.42 -0.80 6.68
CA ALA A 226 -11.87 -2.14 6.72
C ALA A 226 -12.99 -3.20 6.71
N HIS A 227 -12.86 -4.19 5.83
CA HIS A 227 -13.64 -5.42 5.85
C HIS A 227 -12.68 -6.61 5.92
N GLY A 228 -12.44 -7.11 7.14
CA GLY A 228 -11.40 -8.08 7.40
C GLY A 228 -10.02 -7.46 7.17
N THR A 229 -9.27 -7.97 6.20
CA THR A 229 -7.96 -7.41 5.81
C THR A 229 -8.01 -6.61 4.52
N SER A 230 -9.21 -6.40 3.95
CA SER A 230 -9.41 -5.62 2.74
C SER A 230 -9.89 -4.22 3.10
N LEU A 231 -9.55 -3.25 2.25
CA LEU A 231 -10.10 -1.90 2.29
C LEU A 231 -11.23 -1.80 1.27
N VAL A 232 -12.44 -1.46 1.73
CA VAL A 232 -13.58 -1.14 0.86
C VAL A 232 -13.64 0.37 0.69
N ALA A 233 -13.79 0.82 -0.54
CA ALA A 233 -14.01 2.22 -0.88
C ALA A 233 -15.38 2.40 -1.52
N THR A 234 -16.18 3.27 -0.90
CA THR A 234 -17.46 3.73 -1.43
C THR A 234 -17.21 4.99 -2.25
N LEU A 235 -17.52 4.95 -3.54
CA LEU A 235 -17.19 6.01 -4.49
C LEU A 235 -18.44 6.61 -5.12
N ASP A 236 -18.47 7.94 -5.14
CA ASP A 236 -19.47 8.73 -5.85
C ASP A 236 -18.88 9.19 -7.17
N LEU A 237 -19.55 8.83 -8.27
CA LEU A 237 -19.12 9.09 -9.64
C LEU A 237 -20.02 10.13 -10.27
N SER A 238 -19.43 11.11 -10.95
CA SER A 238 -20.19 12.07 -11.76
C SER A 238 -19.64 12.17 -13.19
N ALA A 239 -20.55 12.02 -14.16
CA ALA A 239 -20.26 12.10 -15.58
C ALA A 239 -21.50 12.59 -16.34
N LYS A 240 -21.69 13.90 -16.46
CA LYS A 240 -22.89 14.52 -17.09
C LYS A 240 -23.18 13.99 -18.49
N SER A 241 -22.15 13.70 -19.28
CA SER A 241 -22.30 13.14 -20.63
C SER A 241 -22.89 11.73 -20.65
N CYS A 242 -23.01 11.09 -19.49
CA CYS A 242 -23.52 9.74 -19.36
C CYS A 242 -25.01 9.69 -19.00
N GLU A 243 -25.63 10.78 -18.54
CA GLU A 243 -27.07 10.87 -18.20
C GLU A 243 -27.61 9.56 -17.55
N SER A 244 -28.29 8.70 -18.31
CA SER A 244 -28.82 7.39 -17.87
C SER A 244 -28.08 6.17 -18.47
N GLY A 245 -26.80 6.32 -18.77
CA GLY A 245 -25.97 5.38 -19.52
C GLY A 245 -25.22 4.39 -18.65
N THR A 246 -24.74 3.31 -19.26
CA THR A 246 -23.96 2.27 -18.58
C THR A 246 -22.49 2.36 -18.93
N TYR A 247 -21.64 2.42 -17.92
CA TYR A 247 -20.19 2.31 -18.02
C TYR A 247 -19.75 0.87 -17.77
N ALA A 248 -19.09 0.28 -18.75
CA ALA A 248 -18.72 -1.14 -18.74
C ALA A 248 -17.29 -1.35 -19.27
N GLU A 249 -16.36 -0.47 -18.87
CA GLU A 249 -14.98 -0.52 -19.35
C GLU A 249 -14.13 -1.47 -18.50
N PRO A 250 -13.33 -2.35 -19.12
CA PRO A 250 -12.33 -3.14 -18.41
C PRO A 250 -11.08 -2.31 -18.13
N ASN A 251 -10.17 -2.87 -17.32
CA ASN A 251 -8.80 -2.38 -17.18
C ASN A 251 -8.71 -0.94 -16.62
N ILE A 252 -9.54 -0.65 -15.62
CA ILE A 252 -9.56 0.64 -14.95
C ILE A 252 -8.68 0.58 -13.71
N LYS A 253 -7.54 1.26 -13.73
CA LYS A 253 -6.75 1.46 -12.51
C LYS A 253 -7.38 2.58 -11.71
N VAL A 254 -7.81 2.25 -10.49
CA VAL A 254 -8.22 3.23 -9.49
C VAL A 254 -7.07 3.35 -8.50
N THR A 255 -6.60 4.58 -8.27
CA THR A 255 -5.60 4.90 -7.25
C THR A 255 -6.21 5.93 -6.32
N VAL A 256 -6.32 5.59 -5.03
CA VAL A 256 -6.80 6.48 -3.97
C VAL A 256 -5.59 7.09 -3.26
N LYS A 257 -5.59 8.41 -3.08
CA LYS A 257 -4.52 9.15 -2.41
C LYS A 257 -5.06 9.97 -1.25
N ASN A 258 -4.27 10.08 -0.17
CA ASN A 258 -4.59 11.00 0.92
C ASN A 258 -4.31 12.47 0.50
N ASP A 259 -4.59 13.40 1.41
CA ASP A 259 -4.37 14.84 1.20
C ASP A 259 -2.90 15.22 0.97
N ASP A 260 -1.98 14.48 1.58
CA ASP A 260 -0.54 14.66 1.43
C ASP A 260 -0.02 14.14 0.08
N GLY A 261 -0.86 13.40 -0.65
CA GLY A 261 -0.59 12.85 -1.98
C GLY A 261 0.01 11.45 -1.97
N ASP A 262 0.13 10.83 -0.80
CA ASP A 262 0.52 9.43 -0.61
C ASP A 262 -0.60 8.51 -1.07
N VAL A 263 -0.22 7.33 -1.57
CA VAL A 263 -1.17 6.35 -2.07
C VAL A 263 -1.72 5.52 -0.92
N ILE A 264 -3.03 5.64 -0.69
CA ILE A 264 -3.78 4.81 0.25
C ILE A 264 -3.98 3.42 -0.35
N ALA A 265 -4.44 3.35 -1.61
CA ALA A 265 -4.76 2.08 -2.26
C ALA A 265 -4.71 2.19 -3.78
N SER A 266 -4.45 1.07 -4.45
CA SER A 266 -4.54 0.98 -5.91
C SER A 266 -4.71 -0.44 -6.41
N ALA A 267 -5.66 -0.60 -7.34
CA ALA A 267 -5.95 -1.86 -8.01
C ALA A 267 -6.56 -1.60 -9.40
N ILE A 268 -6.69 -2.66 -10.19
CA ILE A 268 -7.23 -2.62 -11.56
C ILE A 268 -8.54 -3.40 -11.62
N TYR A 269 -9.60 -2.71 -12.02
CA TYR A 269 -10.96 -3.20 -12.01
C TYR A 269 -11.47 -3.49 -13.42
N ASP A 270 -12.41 -4.42 -13.51
CA ASP A 270 -13.08 -4.82 -14.74
C ASP A 270 -14.58 -4.55 -14.65
N PHE A 271 -14.98 -3.31 -14.88
CA PHE A 271 -16.39 -2.90 -14.86
C PHE A 271 -17.17 -3.45 -16.05
N ALA A 272 -16.54 -4.13 -17.01
CA ALA A 272 -17.30 -4.89 -18.01
C ALA A 272 -18.01 -6.11 -17.40
N LYS A 273 -17.52 -6.62 -16.25
CA LYS A 273 -18.14 -7.71 -15.50
C LYS A 273 -19.21 -7.22 -14.52
N GLN A 274 -19.01 -6.05 -13.94
CA GLN A 274 -19.96 -5.38 -13.07
C GLN A 274 -20.16 -3.94 -13.57
N PRO A 275 -21.04 -3.74 -14.57
CA PRO A 275 -21.26 -2.43 -15.17
C PRO A 275 -21.88 -1.44 -14.18
N ILE A 276 -21.44 -0.19 -14.28
CA ILE A 276 -21.94 0.93 -13.48
C ILE A 276 -23.04 1.61 -14.27
N THR A 277 -24.19 1.82 -13.65
CA THR A 277 -25.32 2.53 -14.26
C THR A 277 -25.39 3.92 -13.68
N PHE A 278 -25.35 4.93 -14.56
CA PHE A 278 -25.56 6.31 -14.18
C PHE A 278 -27.05 6.65 -14.19
N GLU A 279 -27.48 7.47 -13.24
CA GLU A 279 -28.80 8.10 -13.17
C GLU A 279 -28.57 9.61 -13.05
N ASP A 280 -29.15 10.39 -13.97
CA ASP A 280 -28.93 11.85 -14.05
C ASP A 280 -27.44 12.28 -14.07
N GLY A 281 -26.57 11.41 -14.59
CA GLY A 281 -25.14 11.64 -14.67
C GLY A 281 -24.38 11.35 -13.37
N GLU A 282 -25.01 10.73 -12.38
CA GLU A 282 -24.42 10.32 -11.10
C GLU A 282 -24.48 8.79 -10.94
N ALA A 283 -23.53 8.20 -10.22
CA ALA A 283 -23.54 6.78 -9.88
C ALA A 283 -22.78 6.51 -8.59
N HIS A 284 -23.09 5.39 -7.94
CA HIS A 284 -22.38 4.90 -6.76
C HIS A 284 -21.71 3.56 -7.08
N VAL A 285 -20.50 3.35 -6.59
CA VAL A 285 -19.81 2.06 -6.72
C VAL A 285 -18.96 1.73 -5.51
N ASP A 286 -19.06 0.48 -5.08
CA ASP A 286 -18.20 -0.06 -4.03
C ASP A 286 -17.11 -0.92 -4.67
N ILE A 287 -15.86 -0.63 -4.32
CA ILE A 287 -14.70 -1.41 -4.77
C ILE A 287 -13.86 -1.87 -3.58
N ALA A 288 -13.26 -3.05 -3.69
CA ALA A 288 -12.44 -3.65 -2.66
C ALA A 288 -10.98 -3.79 -3.10
N PHE A 289 -10.08 -3.28 -2.26
CA PHE A 289 -8.64 -3.47 -2.34
C PHE A 289 -8.21 -4.57 -1.37
N ASP A 290 -7.55 -5.62 -1.88
CA ASP A 290 -6.99 -6.68 -1.02
C ASP A 290 -5.81 -6.17 -0.17
N SER A 291 -5.32 -6.99 0.78
CA SER A 291 -4.24 -6.65 1.71
C SER A 291 -2.87 -6.34 1.09
N ARG A 292 -2.72 -6.48 -0.22
CA ARG A 292 -1.54 -6.10 -1.03
C ARG A 292 -1.85 -4.97 -2.03
N GLN A 293 -3.03 -4.38 -1.93
CA GLN A 293 -3.52 -3.30 -2.78
C GLN A 293 -3.83 -2.03 -1.98
N HIS A 294 -3.63 -2.02 -0.66
CA HIS A 294 -3.67 -0.83 0.17
C HIS A 294 -2.43 -0.71 1.07
N TRP A 295 -2.05 0.53 1.35
CA TRP A 295 -0.80 0.93 1.99
C TRP A 295 -1.03 1.96 3.12
N GLN A 296 -2.21 1.89 3.72
CA GLN A 296 -2.58 2.55 4.96
C GLN A 296 -3.58 1.65 5.72
N PRO A 297 -3.47 1.50 7.06
CA PRO A 297 -4.51 0.88 7.87
C PRO A 297 -5.80 1.70 7.79
N ALA A 298 -6.94 1.05 7.58
CA ALA A 298 -8.20 1.77 7.34
C ALA A 298 -8.64 2.60 8.56
N ASP A 299 -8.39 2.09 9.76
CA ASP A 299 -8.70 2.73 11.04
C ASP A 299 -7.81 3.94 11.38
N GLU A 300 -6.71 4.12 10.64
CA GLU A 300 -5.87 5.32 10.70
C GLU A 300 -6.28 6.39 9.67
N ILE A 301 -7.26 6.11 8.81
CA ILE A 301 -7.77 7.07 7.81
C ILE A 301 -8.82 7.97 8.47
N THR A 302 -8.40 9.13 8.96
CA THR A 302 -9.27 10.05 9.72
C THR A 302 -10.10 11.01 8.88
N SER A 303 -9.82 11.14 7.57
CA SER A 303 -10.52 12.07 6.66
C SER A 303 -10.68 11.45 5.26
N PRO A 304 -11.46 10.36 5.13
CA PRO A 304 -11.60 9.62 3.88
C PRO A 304 -12.15 10.47 2.73
N THR A 305 -13.06 11.42 3.03
CA THR A 305 -13.68 12.30 2.03
C THR A 305 -12.73 13.30 1.37
N ASN A 306 -11.55 13.54 1.96
CA ASN A 306 -10.55 14.39 1.33
C ASN A 306 -9.65 13.62 0.37
N ALA A 307 -9.76 12.29 0.34
CA ALA A 307 -8.95 11.46 -0.53
C ALA A 307 -9.25 11.77 -2.01
N LYS A 308 -8.20 11.73 -2.82
CA LYS A 308 -8.27 11.99 -4.26
C LYS A 308 -8.17 10.69 -5.03
N VAL A 309 -9.08 10.49 -5.97
CA VAL A 309 -9.07 9.33 -6.85
C VAL A 309 -8.47 9.68 -8.20
N ILE A 310 -7.56 8.82 -8.66
CA ILE A 310 -7.06 8.84 -10.04
C ILE A 310 -7.70 7.67 -10.78
N TRP A 311 -8.52 7.99 -11.78
CA TRP A 311 -9.18 7.02 -12.66
C TRP A 311 -8.44 6.90 -13.98
N GLN A 312 -7.72 5.79 -14.19
CA GLN A 312 -6.92 5.57 -15.39
C GLN A 312 -7.43 4.38 -16.20
N THR A 313 -7.79 4.63 -17.46
CA THR A 313 -8.26 3.60 -18.40
C THR A 313 -7.08 2.83 -19.04
N GLY A 314 -7.36 1.62 -19.51
CA GLY A 314 -6.41 0.82 -20.31
C GLY A 314 -5.19 0.32 -19.54
N ALA A 315 -5.29 0.19 -18.22
CA ALA A 315 -4.19 -0.28 -17.37
C ALA A 315 -3.98 -1.80 -17.49
N LYS A 316 -2.72 -2.25 -17.43
CA LYS A 316 -2.39 -3.68 -17.45
C LYS A 316 -2.43 -4.24 -16.02
N ALA A 317 -3.32 -5.21 -15.79
CA ALA A 317 -3.38 -5.95 -14.54
C ALA A 317 -2.26 -6.99 -14.44
N GLU A 318 -1.77 -7.19 -13.21
CA GLU A 318 -0.93 -8.31 -12.83
C GLU A 318 -1.76 -9.34 -12.06
N GLY A 319 -1.83 -10.57 -12.58
CA GLY A 319 -2.60 -11.64 -11.97
C GLY A 319 -4.12 -11.55 -12.19
N LYS A 320 -4.85 -12.30 -11.37
CA LYS A 320 -6.32 -12.33 -11.37
C LYS A 320 -6.85 -11.33 -10.34
N PRO A 321 -8.07 -10.79 -10.53
CA PRO A 321 -8.71 -9.98 -9.50
C PRO A 321 -8.90 -10.78 -8.21
N ALA A 322 -8.80 -10.07 -7.08
CA ALA A 322 -9.23 -10.55 -5.78
C ALA A 322 -10.74 -10.88 -5.80
N ALA A 323 -11.20 -11.66 -4.84
CA ALA A 323 -12.63 -11.92 -4.68
C ALA A 323 -13.35 -10.65 -4.20
N ASP A 324 -14.61 -10.53 -4.60
CA ASP A 324 -15.50 -9.47 -4.10
C ASP A 324 -15.67 -9.59 -2.59
N VAL A 325 -15.76 -8.45 -1.90
CA VAL A 325 -15.90 -8.37 -0.44
C VAL A 325 -17.12 -7.51 -0.13
N ASP A 326 -18.09 -8.08 0.58
CA ASP A 326 -19.31 -7.38 0.99
C ASP A 326 -20.08 -6.68 -0.15
N GLY A 327 -20.08 -7.28 -1.34
CA GLY A 327 -20.72 -6.70 -2.54
C GLY A 327 -19.85 -5.70 -3.30
N ALA A 328 -18.72 -5.28 -2.74
CA ALA A 328 -17.72 -4.45 -3.40
C ALA A 328 -16.86 -5.27 -4.36
N LEU A 329 -16.64 -4.75 -5.57
CA LEU A 329 -15.92 -5.42 -6.64
C LEU A 329 -14.44 -5.59 -6.29
N GLY A 330 -13.89 -6.81 -6.35
CA GLY A 330 -12.49 -7.08 -6.09
C GLY A 330 -11.55 -6.66 -7.24
N GLY A 331 -10.49 -5.93 -6.92
CA GLY A 331 -9.48 -5.47 -7.89
C GLY A 331 -8.37 -6.49 -8.18
N ALA A 332 -7.76 -6.41 -9.37
CA ALA A 332 -6.51 -7.08 -9.71
C ALA A 332 -5.30 -6.21 -9.34
N SER A 333 -4.15 -6.85 -9.10
CA SER A 333 -2.95 -6.14 -8.69
C SER A 333 -2.43 -5.22 -9.80
N ILE A 334 -1.84 -4.10 -9.38
CA ILE A 334 -1.05 -3.21 -10.24
C ILE A 334 0.31 -3.84 -10.59
N ASP A 335 1.09 -3.14 -11.43
CA ASP A 335 2.47 -3.50 -11.74
C ASP A 335 3.29 -3.78 -10.47
N THR A 336 4.07 -4.86 -10.50
CA THR A 336 4.87 -5.32 -9.34
C THR A 336 5.88 -4.29 -8.81
N VAL A 337 6.47 -3.46 -9.67
CA VAL A 337 7.40 -2.40 -9.28
C VAL A 337 6.66 -1.28 -8.56
N ASP A 338 5.49 -0.88 -9.05
CA ASP A 338 4.67 0.12 -8.36
C ASP A 338 4.15 -0.41 -7.01
N ASN A 339 3.76 -1.69 -6.94
CA ASN A 339 3.32 -2.32 -5.70
C ASN A 339 4.46 -2.33 -4.64
N GLU A 340 5.67 -2.76 -5.03
CA GLU A 340 6.85 -2.71 -4.15
C GLU A 340 7.20 -1.28 -3.73
N ARG A 341 7.10 -0.32 -4.66
CA ARG A 341 7.33 1.10 -4.39
C ARG A 341 6.37 1.64 -3.34
N TYR A 342 5.07 1.41 -3.50
CA TYR A 342 4.07 1.89 -2.54
C TYR A 342 4.21 1.21 -1.18
N ALA A 343 4.53 -0.09 -1.14
CA ALA A 343 4.79 -0.78 0.12
C ALA A 343 6.00 -0.22 0.87
N GLN A 344 7.11 0.08 0.19
CA GLN A 344 8.27 0.68 0.86
C GLN A 344 7.95 2.08 1.40
N LEU A 345 7.27 2.91 0.59
CA LEU A 345 6.87 4.26 1.02
C LEU A 345 5.95 4.21 2.24
N ALA A 346 5.03 3.25 2.28
CA ALA A 346 4.12 3.10 3.42
C ALA A 346 4.79 2.50 4.66
N LEU A 347 5.75 1.59 4.52
CA LEU A 347 6.58 1.17 5.65
C LEU A 347 7.30 2.38 6.26
N LYS A 348 7.87 3.25 5.42
CA LYS A 348 8.52 4.48 5.91
C LYS A 348 7.51 5.40 6.61
N ARG A 349 6.35 5.65 5.99
CA ARG A 349 5.30 6.49 6.59
C ARG A 349 4.84 5.93 7.93
N GLN A 350 4.59 4.63 8.00
CA GLN A 350 4.16 3.96 9.24
C GLN A 350 5.22 4.08 10.35
N LEU A 351 6.50 3.92 10.03
CA LEU A 351 7.58 4.17 11.00
C LEU A 351 7.55 5.59 11.57
N ASP A 352 7.29 6.57 10.69
CA ASP A 352 7.20 7.98 11.09
C ASP A 352 5.93 8.20 11.96
N ASP A 353 4.79 7.63 11.59
CA ASP A 353 3.50 7.71 12.30
C ASP A 353 3.58 7.06 13.71
N ASP A 354 4.22 5.89 13.81
CA ASP A 354 4.31 5.08 15.04
C ASP A 354 5.42 5.52 16.01
N SER A 355 6.34 6.37 15.54
CA SER A 355 7.52 6.79 16.28
C SER A 355 7.22 7.35 17.68
N SER A 356 6.09 8.05 17.82
CA SER A 356 5.69 8.65 19.10
C SER A 356 5.21 7.59 20.11
N SER A 357 4.42 6.63 19.66
CA SER A 357 3.90 5.49 20.44
C SER A 357 5.01 4.57 20.91
N ALA A 358 6.07 4.39 20.10
CA ALA A 358 7.21 3.57 20.47
C ALA A 358 7.93 4.05 21.74
N ASN A 359 7.86 5.34 22.09
CA ASN A 359 8.60 5.89 23.23
C ASN A 359 8.17 5.30 24.58
N THR A 360 6.94 4.82 24.73
CA THR A 360 6.48 4.20 25.97
C THR A 360 7.30 2.95 26.31
N PHE A 361 7.78 2.23 25.29
CA PHE A 361 8.50 0.98 25.47
C PHE A 361 9.97 1.16 25.88
N TYR A 362 10.43 2.39 26.14
CA TYR A 362 11.69 2.60 26.89
C TYR A 362 11.55 2.29 28.38
N SER A 363 10.34 2.34 28.93
CA SER A 363 10.08 2.07 30.36
C SER A 363 9.18 0.87 30.60
N ASP A 364 8.35 0.51 29.62
CA ASP A 364 7.40 -0.58 29.71
C ASP A 364 7.74 -1.69 28.71
N TYR A 365 7.30 -2.92 29.01
CA TYR A 365 7.45 -4.06 28.11
C TYR A 365 6.30 -4.10 27.10
N THR A 366 6.58 -4.66 25.93
CA THR A 366 5.60 -5.08 24.92
C THR A 366 6.00 -6.45 24.35
N THR A 367 5.34 -6.89 23.27
CA THR A 367 5.74 -8.11 22.56
C THR A 367 6.12 -7.82 21.12
N GLN A 368 7.19 -8.46 20.64
CA GLN A 368 7.57 -8.46 19.24
C GLN A 368 6.87 -9.63 18.54
N LEU A 369 6.07 -9.32 17.53
CA LEU A 369 5.28 -10.27 16.73
C LEU A 369 5.94 -10.64 15.40
N SER A 370 6.84 -9.79 14.90
CA SER A 370 7.62 -10.07 13.70
C SER A 370 8.90 -9.26 13.66
N SER A 371 9.91 -9.80 12.97
CA SER A 371 11.11 -9.09 12.55
C SER A 371 11.46 -9.56 11.13
N LYS A 372 11.41 -8.66 10.14
CA LYS A 372 11.65 -8.94 8.72
C LYS A 372 12.36 -7.77 8.04
N LYS A 373 13.09 -8.08 6.97
CA LYS A 373 13.72 -7.07 6.12
C LYS A 373 13.65 -7.45 4.65
N TYR A 374 13.82 -6.46 3.79
CA TYR A 374 13.81 -6.66 2.35
C TYR A 374 14.88 -7.68 1.93
N ASN A 375 14.51 -8.60 1.04
CA ASN A 375 15.32 -9.73 0.57
C ASN A 375 15.77 -10.72 1.67
N MET A 376 15.21 -10.67 2.88
CA MET A 376 15.43 -11.72 3.87
C MET A 376 14.85 -13.03 3.35
N ASN A 377 15.62 -14.12 3.43
CA ASN A 377 15.11 -15.46 3.12
C ASN A 377 14.78 -16.20 4.41
N VAL A 378 13.50 -16.55 4.59
CA VAL A 378 13.01 -17.33 5.72
C VAL A 378 12.20 -18.50 5.19
N ASN A 379 12.59 -19.73 5.53
CA ASN A 379 11.92 -20.96 5.10
C ASN A 379 11.73 -21.04 3.56
N GLY A 380 12.70 -20.54 2.79
CA GLY A 380 12.65 -20.53 1.33
C GLY A 380 11.84 -19.39 0.71
N LYS A 381 11.15 -18.56 1.52
CA LYS A 381 10.48 -17.34 1.06
C LYS A 381 11.43 -16.16 1.15
N VAL A 382 11.64 -15.47 0.03
CA VAL A 382 12.30 -14.16 0.00
C VAL A 382 11.26 -13.09 0.29
N TRP A 383 11.46 -12.33 1.36
CA TRP A 383 10.56 -11.28 1.80
C TRP A 383 10.75 -10.01 0.98
N LYS A 384 9.62 -9.48 0.49
CA LYS A 384 9.52 -8.22 -0.25
C LYS A 384 8.85 -7.14 0.59
N TYR A 385 8.90 -5.88 0.18
CA TYR A 385 8.25 -4.80 0.93
C TYR A 385 6.75 -5.05 1.02
N THR A 386 6.15 -5.54 -0.07
CA THR A 386 4.73 -5.94 -0.09
C THR A 386 4.40 -7.03 0.91
N ASP A 387 5.30 -8.01 1.12
CA ASP A 387 5.11 -9.05 2.13
C ASP A 387 5.18 -8.52 3.55
N ILE A 388 6.13 -7.62 3.82
CA ILE A 388 6.36 -7.05 5.15
C ILE A 388 5.18 -6.15 5.53
N TYR A 389 4.75 -5.27 4.62
CA TYR A 389 3.63 -4.38 4.86
C TYR A 389 2.30 -5.12 4.98
N GLU A 390 2.06 -6.13 4.13
CA GLU A 390 0.87 -7.00 4.27
C GLU A 390 0.85 -7.71 5.63
N GLN A 391 2.00 -8.17 6.12
CA GLN A 391 2.09 -8.78 7.45
C GLN A 391 1.77 -7.77 8.56
N PHE A 392 2.25 -6.53 8.44
CA PHE A 392 1.90 -5.44 9.34
C PHE A 392 0.39 -5.21 9.38
N LEU A 393 -0.26 -5.00 8.24
CA LEU A 393 -1.72 -4.82 8.18
C LEU A 393 -2.49 -5.96 8.86
N LYS A 394 -2.09 -7.21 8.59
CA LYS A 394 -2.73 -8.39 9.21
C LYS A 394 -2.59 -8.41 10.72
N LEU A 395 -1.43 -8.01 11.24
CA LEU A 395 -1.19 -7.96 12.68
C LEU A 395 -1.88 -6.76 13.32
N HIS A 396 -1.91 -5.61 12.66
CA HIS A 396 -2.63 -4.41 13.11
C HIS A 396 -4.14 -4.65 13.20
N TYR A 397 -4.76 -5.24 12.17
CA TYR A 397 -6.19 -5.58 12.25
C TYR A 397 -6.51 -6.69 13.27
N LYS A 398 -5.53 -7.53 13.63
CA LYS A 398 -5.68 -8.51 14.72
C LYS A 398 -5.47 -7.88 16.10
N HIS A 399 -4.54 -6.92 16.19
CA HIS A 399 -4.10 -6.21 17.39
C HIS A 399 -4.03 -4.72 17.06
N PRO A 400 -5.12 -3.94 17.28
CA PRO A 400 -5.20 -2.54 16.84
C PRO A 400 -4.14 -1.60 17.44
N ASN A 401 -3.47 -2.02 18.52
CA ASN A 401 -2.35 -1.27 19.09
C ASN A 401 -1.01 -1.57 18.38
N ALA A 402 -0.96 -2.53 17.46
CA ALA A 402 0.30 -2.97 16.88
C ALA A 402 0.95 -1.87 16.06
N ILE A 403 2.23 -1.63 16.37
CA ILE A 403 3.05 -0.60 15.74
C ILE A 403 4.24 -1.21 14.99
N LEU A 404 4.77 -0.45 14.04
CA LEU A 404 5.97 -0.74 13.29
C LEU A 404 7.14 0.11 13.79
N ILE A 405 8.29 -0.52 14.04
CA ILE A 405 9.53 0.17 14.37
C ILE A 405 10.68 -0.28 13.46
N TRP A 406 11.69 0.58 13.31
CA TRP A 406 12.94 0.24 12.65
C TRP A 406 13.97 -0.12 13.72
N ALA A 407 14.37 -1.39 13.77
CA ALA A 407 15.17 -1.91 14.89
C ALA A 407 16.49 -1.14 15.11
N SER A 408 17.11 -0.58 14.07
CA SER A 408 18.37 0.15 14.20
C SER A 408 18.25 1.46 14.99
N ASP A 409 17.04 1.97 15.22
CA ASP A 409 16.81 3.22 15.94
C ASP A 409 16.80 3.04 17.47
N TYR A 410 16.79 1.79 17.96
CA TYR A 410 16.61 1.48 19.37
C TYR A 410 17.79 0.68 19.95
N TYR A 411 18.17 0.97 21.20
CA TYR A 411 19.38 0.40 21.80
C TYR A 411 19.24 -1.10 22.08
N ASN A 412 18.07 -1.59 22.50
CA ASN A 412 17.83 -3.01 22.74
C ASN A 412 18.26 -3.90 21.55
N TYR A 413 18.04 -3.44 20.31
CA TYR A 413 18.40 -4.16 19.10
C TYR A 413 19.86 -3.96 18.67
N THR A 414 20.51 -2.86 19.06
CA THR A 414 21.86 -2.49 18.60
C THR A 414 22.96 -2.78 19.62
N LYS A 415 22.62 -2.98 20.90
CA LYS A 415 23.57 -3.11 22.04
C LYS A 415 24.64 -4.20 21.91
N HIS A 416 24.40 -5.21 21.08
CA HIS A 416 25.33 -6.31 20.85
C HIS A 416 26.08 -6.24 19.50
N GLY A 417 25.94 -5.14 18.76
CA GLY A 417 26.62 -4.93 17.47
C GLY A 417 26.15 -5.86 16.35
N HIS A 418 24.96 -6.45 16.50
CA HIS A 418 24.32 -7.24 15.46
C HIS A 418 23.68 -6.34 14.39
N ALA A 419 23.43 -6.90 13.21
CA ALA A 419 22.64 -6.21 12.21
C ALA A 419 21.23 -5.99 12.77
N ALA A 420 20.77 -4.73 12.73
CA ALA A 420 19.46 -4.30 13.23
C ALA A 420 18.63 -3.64 12.11
N ASP A 421 18.95 -3.95 10.85
CA ASP A 421 18.28 -3.43 9.67
C ASP A 421 16.96 -4.18 9.39
N TYR A 422 16.05 -4.16 10.37
CA TYR A 422 14.78 -4.89 10.34
C TYR A 422 13.59 -3.99 10.64
N TYR A 423 12.50 -4.21 9.88
CA TYR A 423 11.16 -3.81 10.30
C TYR A 423 10.69 -4.79 11.36
N VAL A 424 10.36 -4.25 12.52
CA VAL A 424 9.83 -5.01 13.66
C VAL A 424 8.40 -4.58 13.91
N ILE A 425 7.52 -5.56 14.06
CA ILE A 425 6.11 -5.33 14.41
C ILE A 425 5.96 -5.66 15.89
N LEU A 426 5.57 -4.68 16.68
CA LEU A 426 5.27 -4.83 18.10
C LEU A 426 3.76 -4.94 18.29
N SER A 427 3.30 -5.63 19.33
CA SER A 427 1.87 -5.69 19.68
C SER A 427 1.31 -4.35 20.12
N GLY A 428 2.18 -3.45 20.60
CA GLY A 428 1.80 -2.16 21.19
C GLY A 428 1.08 -2.24 22.54
N GLU A 429 0.71 -3.44 22.99
CA GLU A 429 0.28 -3.68 24.36
C GLU A 429 1.39 -3.33 25.36
N GLU A 430 1.02 -2.67 26.46
CA GLU A 430 1.92 -2.23 27.54
C GLU A 430 1.86 -3.20 28.73
N PHE A 431 3.03 -3.63 29.20
CA PHE A 431 3.18 -4.52 30.34
C PHE A 431 4.20 -3.99 31.33
N ALA A 432 3.91 -4.16 32.62
CA ALA A 432 4.81 -3.75 33.69
C ALA A 432 6.03 -4.67 33.86
N SER A 433 6.02 -5.87 33.24
CA SER A 433 7.10 -6.84 33.35
C SER A 433 7.24 -7.72 32.10
N ALA A 434 8.45 -8.25 31.90
CA ALA A 434 8.73 -9.22 30.83
C ALA A 434 7.90 -10.51 30.96
N ASP A 435 7.59 -10.94 32.19
CA ASP A 435 6.80 -12.14 32.44
C ASP A 435 5.34 -11.95 31.99
N ASP A 436 4.75 -10.77 32.26
CA ASP A 436 3.40 -10.44 31.83
C ASP A 436 3.31 -10.37 30.29
N ALA A 437 4.28 -9.70 29.66
CA ALA A 437 4.39 -9.66 28.21
C ALA A 437 4.57 -11.06 27.60
N SER A 438 5.42 -11.90 28.20
CA SER A 438 5.65 -13.28 27.74
C SER A 438 4.41 -14.15 27.89
N ALA A 439 3.61 -13.96 28.95
CA ALA A 439 2.36 -14.67 29.17
C ALA A 439 1.26 -14.26 28.18
N TRP A 440 1.31 -13.03 27.67
CA TRP A 440 0.37 -12.54 26.65
C TRP A 440 0.50 -13.30 25.31
N CYS A 441 1.71 -13.69 24.92
CA CYS A 441 1.97 -14.41 23.66
C CYS A 441 1.12 -15.69 23.49
N PRO A 442 1.22 -16.72 24.37
CA PRO A 442 0.41 -17.93 24.23
C PRO A 442 -1.09 -17.67 24.47
N ALA A 443 -1.44 -16.67 25.30
CA ALA A 443 -2.83 -16.27 25.50
C ALA A 443 -3.49 -15.72 24.22
N ASN A 444 -2.69 -15.19 23.29
CA ASN A 444 -3.13 -14.66 21.99
C ASN A 444 -2.83 -15.60 20.81
N GLY A 445 -2.51 -16.85 21.12
CA GLY A 445 -2.32 -17.93 20.14
C GLY A 445 -0.98 -17.88 19.41
N TYR A 446 0.05 -17.24 19.99
CA TYR A 446 1.41 -17.25 19.45
C TYR A 446 2.27 -18.32 20.11
N ALA A 447 3.08 -18.99 19.29
CA ALA A 447 4.15 -19.85 19.78
C ALA A 447 5.35 -19.00 20.26
N ALA A 448 6.26 -19.60 21.01
CA ALA A 448 7.41 -18.90 21.59
C ALA A 448 8.39 -18.36 20.51
N GLU A 449 8.42 -19.00 19.35
CA GLU A 449 9.20 -18.58 18.18
C GLU A 449 8.57 -17.42 17.39
N ASP A 450 7.29 -17.13 17.62
CA ASP A 450 6.51 -16.13 16.86
C ASP A 450 6.18 -14.87 17.68
N CYS A 451 6.41 -14.90 19.00
CA CYS A 451 6.13 -13.80 19.90
C CYS A 451 7.09 -13.81 21.10
N VAL A 452 7.70 -12.67 21.40
CA VAL A 452 8.67 -12.54 22.50
C VAL A 452 8.51 -11.20 23.21
N ALA A 453 8.63 -11.20 24.54
CA ALA A 453 8.66 -9.97 25.33
C ALA A 453 9.90 -9.12 25.01
N VAL A 454 9.70 -7.82 24.83
CA VAL A 454 10.76 -6.85 24.54
C VAL A 454 10.46 -5.51 25.21
N ASP A 455 11.51 -4.76 25.52
CA ASP A 455 11.52 -3.31 25.70
C ASP A 455 12.38 -2.69 24.58
N LEU A 456 12.49 -1.35 24.56
CA LEU A 456 13.30 -0.61 23.59
C LEU A 456 14.54 0.04 24.22
N GLU A 457 14.77 -0.17 25.52
CA GLU A 457 15.91 0.38 26.27
C GLU A 457 17.27 -0.20 25.87
#